data_AF-A0A6N9PCD6-F1
#
_entry.id   AF-A0A6N9PCD6-F1
#
_cell.length_a   1.000
_cell.length_b   1.000
_cell.length_c   1.000
_cell.angle_alpha   90.00
_cell.angle_beta   90.00
_cell.angle_gamma   90.00
#
_symmetry.space_group_name_H-M   'P 1'
#
loop_
_entity.id
_entity.type
_entity.pdbx_description
1 polymer ?
#
loop_
_entity_poly.entity_id
_entity_poly.type
_entity_poly.pdbx_seq_one_letter_code
_entity_poly.pdbx_strand_id
1 'polypeptide(L)'
;SQSIYNLKDAAKMLNFLQANNIMDMTGLDEKFKSMIGEQLDIQHKLKPIDRRLGTLKKHIEQAEIYFKYKGKKRLTEAEQILFTAAKDYLKGVMNGKTTIPTKTWKAEYAKLTAERETLNRRYLALKGEVKEAEQIRRSVYSILRQEQREQQPRRAQDMER
;
A
#
# COMPACT_ATOMS: atom_id res chain seq x y z
N SER A 1 -22.84 -29.67 6.29
CA SER A 1 -21.74 -30.12 5.41
C SER A 1 -20.43 -29.41 5.75
N GLN A 2 -19.99 -29.46 7.01
CA GLN A 2 -18.77 -28.80 7.50
C GLN A 2 -17.49 -29.41 6.90
N SER A 3 -17.51 -30.66 6.44
CA SER A 3 -16.30 -31.40 6.05
C SER A 3 -15.67 -30.98 4.72
N ILE A 4 -16.46 -30.54 3.73
CA ILE A 4 -15.93 -30.17 2.40
C ILE A 4 -15.24 -28.79 2.43
N TYR A 5 -15.78 -27.85 3.22
CA TYR A 5 -15.12 -26.55 3.47
C TYR A 5 -13.75 -26.75 4.15
N ASN A 6 -13.64 -27.75 5.04
CA ASN A 6 -12.41 -28.03 5.77
C ASN A 6 -11.28 -28.58 4.89
N LEU A 7 -11.56 -29.36 3.85
CA LEU A 7 -10.51 -29.97 3.02
C LEU A 7 -9.82 -28.97 2.10
N LYS A 8 -10.58 -28.06 1.47
CA LYS A 8 -10.00 -27.01 0.61
C LYS A 8 -9.16 -26.03 1.43
N ASP A 9 -9.62 -25.68 2.63
CA ASP A 9 -8.90 -24.78 3.53
C ASP A 9 -7.67 -25.47 4.15
N ALA A 10 -7.75 -26.77 4.46
CA ALA A 10 -6.60 -27.57 4.87
C ALA A 10 -5.54 -27.70 3.77
N ALA A 11 -5.95 -27.90 2.51
CA ALA A 11 -5.03 -27.94 1.38
C ALA A 11 -4.32 -26.58 1.16
N LYS A 12 -5.06 -25.47 1.25
CA LYS A 12 -4.48 -24.12 1.18
C LYS A 12 -3.50 -23.85 2.32
N MET A 13 -3.86 -24.23 3.54
CA MET A 13 -2.99 -24.16 4.71
C MET A 13 -1.71 -24.96 4.50
N LEU A 14 -1.81 -26.23 4.12
CA LEU A 14 -0.66 -27.09 3.87
C LEU A 14 0.27 -26.50 2.80
N ASN A 15 -0.30 -26.07 1.67
CA ASN A 15 0.48 -25.45 0.58
C ASN A 15 1.19 -24.18 1.05
N PHE A 16 0.53 -23.32 1.82
CA PHE A 16 1.14 -22.09 2.33
C PHE A 16 2.28 -22.38 3.31
N LEU A 17 2.07 -23.31 4.25
CA LEU A 17 3.08 -23.69 5.23
C LEU A 17 4.30 -24.30 4.53
N GLN A 18 4.09 -25.21 3.58
CA GLN A 18 5.16 -25.82 2.79
C GLN A 18 5.92 -24.79 1.93
N ALA A 19 5.20 -23.94 1.19
CA ALA A 19 5.81 -22.92 0.34
C ALA A 19 6.66 -21.90 1.11
N ASN A 20 6.38 -21.72 2.40
CA ASN A 20 7.10 -20.80 3.28
C ASN A 20 8.01 -21.51 4.30
N ASN A 21 8.18 -22.84 4.21
CA ASN A 21 8.96 -23.65 5.16
C ASN A 21 8.57 -23.43 6.63
N ILE A 22 7.27 -23.27 6.89
CA ILE A 22 6.74 -23.03 8.23
C ILE A 22 6.45 -24.39 8.88
N MET A 23 7.18 -24.68 9.96
CA MET A 23 7.08 -25.96 10.67
C MET A 23 6.23 -25.89 11.95
N ASP A 24 6.02 -24.69 12.48
CA ASP A 24 5.32 -24.48 13.75
C ASP A 24 4.55 -23.15 13.79
N MET A 25 3.87 -22.92 14.91
CA MET A 25 3.09 -21.70 15.15
C MET A 25 3.94 -20.44 15.24
N THR A 26 5.16 -20.57 15.76
CA THR A 26 6.09 -19.44 15.88
C THR A 26 6.47 -18.94 14.51
N GLY A 27 6.86 -19.83 13.60
CA GLY A 27 7.17 -19.51 12.21
C GLY A 27 5.99 -18.90 11.46
N LEU A 28 4.75 -19.34 11.76
CA LEU A 28 3.55 -18.77 11.17
C LEU A 28 3.31 -17.32 11.62
N ASP A 29 3.45 -17.05 12.92
CA ASP A 29 3.31 -15.71 13.48
C ASP A 29 4.45 -14.78 13.01
N GLU A 30 5.68 -15.28 12.90
CA GLU A 30 6.83 -14.53 12.36
C GLU A 30 6.63 -14.18 10.89
N LYS A 31 6.21 -15.14 10.06
CA LYS A 31 5.88 -14.88 8.66
C LYS A 31 4.78 -13.82 8.54
N PHE A 32 3.71 -13.95 9.33
CA PHE A 32 2.61 -13.00 9.32
C PHE A 32 3.07 -11.60 9.75
N LYS A 33 3.83 -11.48 10.84
CA LYS A 33 4.44 -10.21 11.29
C LYS A 33 5.32 -9.59 10.21
N SER A 34 6.15 -10.38 9.53
CA SER A 34 6.99 -9.91 8.42
C SER A 34 6.15 -9.35 7.28
N MET A 35 5.05 -10.00 6.90
CA MET A 35 4.16 -9.53 5.83
C MET A 35 3.46 -8.21 6.21
N ILE A 36 3.03 -8.08 7.46
CA ILE A 36 2.46 -6.81 7.97
C ILE A 36 3.54 -5.71 7.98
N GLY A 37 4.77 -6.03 8.41
CA GLY A 37 5.89 -5.11 8.36
C GLY A 37 6.15 -4.59 6.95
N GLU A 38 6.18 -5.48 5.96
CA GLU A 38 6.36 -5.10 4.56
C GLU A 38 5.21 -4.22 4.02
N GLN A 39 3.95 -4.48 4.41
CA GLN A 39 2.83 -3.60 4.07
C GLN A 39 3.02 -2.18 4.62
N LEU A 40 3.43 -2.07 5.89
CA LEU A 40 3.69 -0.79 6.53
C LEU A 40 4.86 -0.05 5.85
N ASP A 41 5.92 -0.77 5.50
CA ASP A 41 7.06 -0.20 4.79
C ASP A 41 6.67 0.35 3.41
N ILE A 42 5.84 -0.37 2.65
CA ILE A 42 5.34 0.12 1.36
C ILE A 42 4.49 1.37 1.56
N GLN A 43 3.59 1.39 2.56
CA GLN A 43 2.81 2.58 2.87
C GLN A 43 3.70 3.77 3.28
N HIS A 44 4.75 3.54 4.07
CA HIS A 44 5.71 4.57 4.45
C HIS A 44 6.49 5.13 3.26
N LYS A 45 6.82 4.29 2.27
CA LYS A 45 7.46 4.73 1.01
C LYS A 45 6.49 5.49 0.10
N LEU A 46 5.22 5.11 0.05
CA LEU A 46 4.20 5.79 -0.75
C LEU A 46 3.90 7.22 -0.25
N LYS A 47 3.84 7.43 1.08
CA LYS A 47 3.54 8.74 1.68
C LYS A 47 4.36 9.91 1.12
N PRO A 48 5.71 9.88 1.10
CA PRO A 48 6.51 10.96 0.54
C PRO A 48 6.36 11.09 -0.98
N ILE A 49 6.18 9.98 -1.71
CA ILE A 49 5.95 9.98 -3.16
C ILE A 49 4.66 10.72 -3.49
N ASP A 50 3.55 10.39 -2.83
CA ASP A 50 2.25 11.03 -3.06
C ASP A 50 2.27 12.52 -2.71
N ARG A 51 2.93 12.89 -1.61
CA ARG A 51 3.16 14.30 -1.24
C ARG A 51 3.92 15.03 -2.35
N ARG A 52 5.01 14.45 -2.85
CA ARG A 52 5.84 15.06 -3.88
C ARG A 52 5.12 15.17 -5.21
N LEU A 53 4.37 14.14 -5.61
CA LEU A 53 3.50 14.17 -6.80
C LEU A 53 2.46 15.29 -6.71
N GLY A 54 1.84 15.49 -5.55
CA GLY A 54 0.91 16.60 -5.31
C GLY A 54 1.57 17.98 -5.48
N THR A 55 2.77 18.14 -4.94
CA THR A 55 3.56 19.38 -5.12
C THR A 55 3.95 19.61 -6.58
N LEU A 56 4.48 18.59 -7.26
CA LEU A 56 4.89 18.67 -8.67
C LEU A 56 3.71 18.97 -9.59
N LYS A 57 2.54 18.37 -9.33
CA LYS A 57 1.31 18.65 -10.09
C LYS A 57 0.97 20.13 -10.05
N LYS A 58 0.98 20.75 -8.85
CA LYS A 58 0.76 22.19 -8.70
C LYS A 58 1.81 23.01 -9.44
N HIS A 59 3.08 22.65 -9.36
CA HIS A 59 4.15 23.35 -10.09
C HIS A 59 3.94 23.31 -11.62
N ILE A 60 3.59 22.15 -12.16
CA ILE A 60 3.36 21.95 -13.58
C ILE A 60 2.12 22.73 -14.05
N GLU A 61 1.00 22.64 -13.33
CA GLU A 61 -0.24 23.36 -13.66
C GLU A 61 -0.02 24.88 -13.68
N GLN A 62 0.66 25.42 -12.67
CA GLN A 62 0.94 26.86 -12.61
C GLN A 62 1.90 27.31 -13.71
N ALA A 63 2.90 26.48 -14.05
CA ALA A 63 3.75 26.75 -15.19
C ALA A 63 2.98 26.76 -16.52
N GLU A 64 2.06 25.82 -16.72
CA GLU A 64 1.23 25.75 -17.92
C GLU A 64 0.31 26.98 -18.05
N ILE A 65 -0.30 27.44 -16.96
CA ILE A 65 -1.07 28.70 -16.93
C ILE A 65 -0.18 29.88 -17.30
N TYR A 66 0.99 29.99 -16.67
CA TYR A 66 1.94 31.07 -16.96
C TYR A 66 2.34 31.10 -18.43
N PHE A 67 2.76 29.96 -19.00
CA PHE A 67 3.15 29.89 -20.41
C PHE A 67 1.97 30.09 -21.38
N LYS A 68 0.75 29.72 -20.99
CA LYS A 68 -0.47 29.93 -21.81
C LYS A 68 -0.79 31.42 -22.02
N TYR A 69 -0.52 32.27 -21.03
CA TYR A 69 -0.91 33.69 -21.07
C TYR A 69 0.27 34.66 -21.22
N LYS A 70 1.51 34.19 -20.99
CA LYS A 70 2.72 35.00 -21.19
C LYS A 70 2.78 35.55 -22.62
N GLY A 71 2.92 36.88 -22.73
CA GLY A 71 3.11 37.57 -24.01
C GLY A 71 1.84 37.79 -24.83
N LYS A 72 0.65 37.43 -24.33
CA LYS A 72 -0.61 37.75 -24.99
C LYS A 72 -0.92 39.25 -24.86
N LYS A 73 -1.30 39.89 -25.97
CA LYS A 73 -1.63 41.33 -26.04
C LYS A 73 -2.98 41.69 -25.43
N ARG A 74 -3.94 40.76 -25.46
CA ARG A 74 -5.29 40.93 -24.88
C ARG A 74 -5.60 39.71 -24.04
N LEU A 75 -5.91 39.93 -22.77
CA LEU A 75 -6.34 38.94 -21.81
C LEU A 75 -7.67 39.43 -21.23
N THR A 76 -8.65 38.54 -21.11
CA THR A 76 -9.86 38.83 -20.33
C THR A 76 -9.48 39.02 -18.85
N GLU A 77 -10.36 39.64 -18.06
CA GLU A 77 -10.13 39.86 -16.64
C GLU A 77 -9.83 38.54 -15.89
N ALA A 78 -10.59 37.48 -16.19
CA ALA A 78 -10.35 36.15 -15.62
C ALA A 78 -8.97 35.58 -15.99
N GLU A 79 -8.52 35.77 -17.23
CA GLU A 79 -7.20 35.31 -17.66
C GLU A 79 -6.07 36.11 -17.00
N GLN A 80 -6.26 37.41 -16.78
CA GLN A 80 -5.30 38.25 -16.04
C GLN A 80 -5.15 37.80 -14.59
N ILE A 81 -6.25 37.47 -13.92
CA ILE A 81 -6.25 36.93 -12.56
C ILE A 81 -5.47 35.62 -12.51
N LEU A 82 -5.77 34.67 -13.41
CA LEU A 82 -5.07 33.38 -13.48
C LEU A 82 -3.58 33.55 -13.77
N PHE A 83 -3.22 34.41 -14.71
CA PHE A 83 -1.82 34.67 -15.06
C PHE A 83 -1.04 35.29 -13.88
N THR A 84 -1.65 36.24 -13.18
CA THR A 84 -1.03 36.90 -12.02
C THR A 84 -0.84 35.92 -10.88
N ALA A 85 -1.87 35.14 -10.55
CA ALA A 85 -1.78 34.10 -9.52
C ALA A 85 -0.68 33.07 -9.84
N ALA A 86 -0.59 32.61 -11.10
CA ALA A 86 0.46 31.69 -11.53
C ALA A 86 1.86 32.30 -11.45
N LYS A 87 2.01 33.57 -11.83
CA LYS A 87 3.27 34.30 -11.75
C LYS A 87 3.75 34.43 -10.29
N ASP A 88 2.86 34.81 -9.38
CA ASP A 88 3.20 34.98 -7.96
C ASP A 88 3.54 33.66 -7.28
N TYR A 89 2.77 32.60 -7.59
CA TYR A 89 3.07 31.25 -7.13
C TYR A 89 4.46 30.80 -7.58
N LEU A 90 4.76 30.93 -8.88
CA LEU A 90 6.04 30.52 -9.44
C LEU A 90 7.20 31.35 -8.87
N LYS A 91 7.00 32.64 -8.59
CA LYS A 91 8.01 33.47 -7.91
C LYS A 91 8.47 32.85 -6.59
N GLY A 92 7.54 32.35 -5.78
CA GLY A 92 7.84 31.67 -4.52
C GLY A 92 8.57 30.34 -4.72
N VAL A 93 8.09 29.50 -5.65
CA VAL A 93 8.66 28.17 -5.93
C VAL A 93 10.07 28.25 -6.54
N MET A 94 10.33 29.28 -7.32
CA MET A 94 11.58 29.41 -8.08
C MET A 94 12.78 29.81 -7.23
N ASN A 95 12.58 30.37 -6.03
CA ASN A 95 13.65 30.80 -5.11
C ASN A 95 14.83 31.50 -5.79
N GLY A 96 14.56 32.50 -6.63
CA GLY A 96 15.57 33.26 -7.36
C GLY A 96 16.09 32.66 -8.67
N LYS A 97 15.64 31.46 -9.05
CA LYS A 97 15.94 30.89 -10.39
C LYS A 97 15.22 31.67 -11.48
N THR A 98 15.89 31.88 -12.61
CA THR A 98 15.40 32.68 -13.74
C THR A 98 14.58 31.86 -14.75
N THR A 99 14.76 30.54 -14.80
CA THR A 99 14.13 29.66 -15.80
C THR A 99 13.25 28.60 -15.14
N ILE A 100 11.95 28.60 -15.44
CA ILE A 100 10.99 27.63 -14.90
C ILE A 100 11.36 26.23 -15.39
N PRO A 101 11.72 25.29 -14.49
CA PRO A 101 12.28 23.98 -14.87
C PRO A 101 11.18 22.97 -15.19
N THR A 102 10.28 23.30 -16.11
CA THR A 102 9.11 22.46 -16.47
C THR A 102 9.52 21.06 -16.94
N LYS A 103 10.59 20.96 -17.74
CA LYS A 103 11.12 19.67 -18.20
C LYS A 103 11.54 18.78 -17.02
N THR A 104 12.22 19.37 -16.03
CA THR A 104 12.66 18.65 -14.83
C THR A 104 11.48 18.21 -13.98
N TRP A 105 10.50 19.08 -13.74
CA TRP A 105 9.29 18.73 -12.98
C TRP A 105 8.48 17.62 -13.65
N LYS A 106 8.30 17.67 -14.97
CA LYS A 106 7.58 16.64 -15.73
C LYS A 106 8.33 15.29 -15.70
N ALA A 107 9.65 15.31 -15.84
CA ALA A 107 10.47 14.10 -15.76
C ALA A 107 10.43 13.46 -14.37
N GLU A 108 10.55 14.27 -13.31
CA GLU A 108 10.43 13.81 -11.92
C GLU A 108 9.03 13.24 -11.66
N TYR A 109 7.97 13.92 -12.11
CA TYR A 109 6.59 13.47 -11.96
C TYR A 109 6.36 12.11 -12.63
N ALA A 110 6.84 11.93 -13.86
CA ALA A 110 6.74 10.65 -14.57
C ALA A 110 7.46 9.52 -13.83
N LYS A 111 8.69 9.78 -13.34
CA LYS A 111 9.46 8.79 -12.56
C LYS A 111 8.71 8.37 -11.28
N LEU A 112 8.25 9.35 -10.50
CA LEU A 112 7.53 9.08 -9.25
C LEU A 112 6.19 8.39 -9.48
N THR A 113 5.53 8.66 -10.61
CA THR A 113 4.29 7.97 -10.99
C THR A 113 4.54 6.49 -11.27
N ALA A 114 5.59 6.15 -12.03
CA ALA A 114 5.98 4.76 -12.29
C ALA A 114 6.41 4.01 -11.01
N GLU A 115 7.11 4.70 -10.11
CA GLU A 115 7.49 4.16 -8.80
C GLU A 115 6.25 3.89 -7.93
N ARG A 116 5.32 4.85 -7.85
CA ARG A 116 4.04 4.70 -7.13
C ARG A 116 3.23 3.52 -7.66
N GLU A 117 3.12 3.36 -8.98
CA GLU A 117 2.41 2.24 -9.59
C GLU A 117 3.03 0.90 -9.23
N THR A 118 4.36 0.81 -9.25
CA THR A 118 5.08 -0.41 -8.88
C THR A 118 4.87 -0.77 -7.41
N LEU A 119 4.98 0.22 -6.50
CA LEU A 119 4.71 0.03 -5.08
C LEU A 119 3.25 -0.36 -4.81
N ASN A 120 2.29 0.29 -5.49
CA ASN A 120 0.87 -0.03 -5.35
C ASN A 120 0.54 -1.46 -5.82
N ARG A 121 1.14 -1.91 -6.94
CA ARG A 121 0.97 -3.30 -7.39
C ARG A 121 1.46 -4.30 -6.33
N ARG A 122 2.65 -4.07 -5.76
CA ARG A 122 3.19 -4.92 -4.68
C ARG A 122 2.31 -4.88 -3.44
N TYR A 123 1.83 -3.70 -3.05
CA TYR A 123 0.92 -3.55 -1.92
C TYR A 123 -0.38 -4.34 -2.10
N LEU A 124 -0.98 -4.29 -3.30
CA LEU A 124 -2.22 -5.01 -3.61
C LEU A 124 -2.02 -6.53 -3.60
N ALA A 125 -0.91 -7.02 -4.17
CA ALA A 125 -0.56 -8.44 -4.11
C ALA A 125 -0.39 -8.90 -2.65
N LEU A 126 0.41 -8.18 -1.88
CA LEU A 126 0.65 -8.48 -0.47
C LEU A 126 -0.61 -8.38 0.39
N LYS A 127 -1.56 -7.50 0.04
CA LYS A 127 -2.87 -7.42 0.72
C LYS A 127 -3.70 -8.68 0.54
N GLY A 128 -3.61 -9.33 -0.62
CA GLY A 128 -4.22 -10.64 -0.85
C GLY A 128 -3.58 -11.70 0.04
N GLU A 129 -2.25 -11.80 -0.03
CA GLU A 129 -1.48 -12.79 0.72
C GLU A 129 -1.66 -12.66 2.24
N VAL A 130 -1.69 -11.44 2.77
CA VAL A 130 -1.93 -11.21 4.22
C VAL A 130 -3.30 -11.70 4.65
N LYS A 131 -4.34 -11.52 3.83
CA LYS A 131 -5.68 -12.04 4.16
C LYS A 131 -5.71 -13.55 4.18
N GLU A 132 -5.05 -14.19 3.21
CA GLU A 132 -4.94 -15.65 3.16
C GLU A 132 -4.15 -16.18 4.37
N ALA A 133 -3.01 -15.57 4.68
CA ALA A 133 -2.21 -15.90 5.84
C ALA A 133 -2.98 -15.71 7.16
N GLU A 134 -3.81 -14.67 7.27
CA GLU A 134 -4.67 -14.46 8.45
C GLU A 134 -5.72 -15.57 8.59
N GLN A 135 -6.38 -15.96 7.49
CA GLN A 135 -7.36 -17.05 7.51
C GLN A 135 -6.69 -18.37 7.91
N ILE A 136 -5.54 -18.68 7.33
CA ILE A 136 -4.75 -19.87 7.64
C ILE A 136 -4.38 -19.88 9.12
N ARG A 137 -3.85 -18.76 9.63
CA ARG A 137 -3.51 -18.59 11.04
C ARG A 137 -4.69 -18.89 11.96
N ARG A 138 -5.87 -18.30 11.69
CA ARG A 138 -7.10 -18.57 12.46
C ARG A 138 -7.49 -20.05 12.43
N SER A 139 -7.42 -20.69 11.26
CA SER A 139 -7.73 -22.11 11.12
C SER A 139 -6.76 -23.00 11.90
N VAL A 140 -5.44 -22.76 11.81
CA VAL A 140 -4.43 -23.54 12.57
C VAL A 140 -4.67 -23.40 14.08
N TYR A 141 -4.89 -22.18 14.60
CA TYR A 141 -5.22 -21.97 16.01
C TYR A 141 -6.49 -22.70 16.44
N SER A 142 -7.50 -22.77 15.57
CA SER A 142 -8.75 -23.47 15.86
C SER A 142 -8.57 -24.98 15.97
N ILE A 143 -7.77 -25.58 15.09
CA ILE A 143 -7.45 -27.01 15.08
C ILE A 143 -6.64 -27.39 16.32
N LEU A 144 -5.56 -26.66 16.61
CA LEU A 144 -4.74 -26.94 17.80
C LEU A 144 -5.54 -26.82 19.10
N ARG A 145 -6.45 -25.85 19.20
CA ARG A 145 -7.36 -25.73 20.36
C ARG A 145 -8.32 -26.92 20.45
N GLN A 146 -8.81 -27.43 19.33
CA GLN A 146 -9.66 -28.61 19.30
C GLN A 146 -8.88 -29.87 19.69
N GLU A 147 -7.70 -30.10 19.12
CA GLU A 147 -6.82 -31.22 19.47
C GLU A 147 -6.45 -31.21 20.95
N GLN A 148 -6.13 -30.05 21.53
CA GLN A 148 -5.87 -29.94 22.97
C GLN A 148 -7.09 -30.30 23.82
N ARG A 149 -8.31 -29.95 23.39
CA ARG A 149 -9.55 -30.35 24.09
C ARG A 149 -9.82 -31.85 23.99
N GLU A 150 -9.49 -32.46 22.85
CA GLU A 150 -9.66 -33.90 22.62
C GLU A 150 -8.59 -34.74 23.34
N GLN A 151 -7.38 -34.21 23.51
CA GLN A 151 -6.27 -34.85 24.24
C GLN A 151 -6.32 -34.62 25.76
N GLN A 152 -7.09 -33.64 26.24
CA GLN A 152 -7.40 -33.57 27.68
C GLN A 152 -8.17 -34.84 28.06
N PRO A 153 -7.69 -35.65 29.02
CA PRO A 153 -8.44 -36.82 29.43
C PRO A 153 -9.80 -36.33 29.92
N ARG A 154 -10.88 -37.03 29.55
CA ARG A 154 -12.21 -36.90 30.15
C ARG A 154 -12.13 -37.31 31.63
N ARG A 155 -11.40 -36.56 32.45
CA ARG A 155 -11.32 -36.72 33.90
C ARG A 155 -12.56 -36.06 34.48
N ALA A 156 -13.67 -36.80 34.41
CA ALA A 156 -14.79 -36.81 35.36
C ALA A 156 -16.03 -37.35 34.65
N GLN A 157 -16.07 -38.65 34.33
CA GLN A 157 -17.34 -39.37 34.12
C GLN A 157 -17.18 -40.89 34.18
N ASP A 158 -16.34 -41.39 35.09
CA ASP A 158 -16.28 -42.82 35.44
C ASP A 158 -15.91 -43.01 36.93
N MET A 159 -16.50 -42.18 37.79
CA MET A 159 -16.56 -42.46 39.24
C MET A 159 -18.02 -42.32 39.68
N GLU A 160 -18.84 -43.31 39.31
CA GLU A 160 -20.04 -43.73 40.04
C GLU A 160 -20.61 -44.99 39.37
N ARG A 161 -20.15 -46.15 39.83
CA ARG A 161 -20.86 -47.43 39.81
C ARG A 161 -20.69 -48.09 41.16
#